data_AF-A0A672NQA7-F1
#
_entry.id   AF-A0A672NQA7-F1
#
_cell.length_a   1.000
_cell.length_b   1.000
_cell.length_c   1.000
_cell.angle_alpha   90.00
_cell.angle_beta   90.00
_cell.angle_gamma   90.00
#
_symmetry.space_group_name_H-M   'P 1'
#
loop_
_entity.id
_entity.type
_entity.pdbx_description
1 polymer ?
#
loop_
_entity_poly.entity_id
_entity_poly.type
_entity_poly.pdbx_seq_one_letter_code
_entity_poly.pdbx_strand_id
1 'polypeptide(L)'
;MFIITSNNRTPQSLNRRRSCLPPHRSRHNGGLMTATQGGAKPVRRQSLTAPSPNTISWEEYITAETGKAPHLGRELVCKESKKNFKATVAMSQDFPLSIESLLNVLEIIAPFKHFNKLREFVQMKLPPGFPVKLDIPVFPTITATVTFQEFRYDQFHDSIFTIPNDYKEDPSRFPDL
;
A
#
# COMPACT_ATOMS: atom_id res chain seq x y z
N MET A 1 -11.61 13.21 -24.52
CA MET A 1 -10.15 13.01 -24.37
C MET A 1 -9.88 12.46 -22.96
N PHE A 2 -9.18 11.33 -22.79
CA PHE A 2 -8.91 10.79 -21.44
C PHE A 2 -7.62 11.39 -20.87
N ILE A 3 -7.71 12.05 -19.72
CA ILE A 3 -6.53 12.55 -19.01
C ILE A 3 -6.11 11.48 -18.00
N ILE A 4 -5.03 10.77 -18.28
CA ILE A 4 -4.41 9.87 -17.31
C ILE A 4 -3.57 10.73 -16.38
N THR A 5 -4.02 10.89 -15.15
CA THR A 5 -3.23 11.57 -14.11
C THR A 5 -2.75 10.53 -13.10
N SER A 6 -1.44 10.50 -12.89
CA SER A 6 -0.90 9.78 -11.76
C SER A 6 -0.78 10.72 -10.58
N ASN A 7 -1.56 10.48 -9.54
CA ASN A 7 -1.50 11.30 -8.34
C ASN A 7 -0.30 10.86 -7.50
N ASN A 8 0.75 11.68 -7.46
CA ASN A 8 2.00 11.39 -6.75
C ASN A 8 1.95 11.71 -5.25
N ARG A 9 0.79 12.01 -4.66
CA ARG A 9 0.72 12.31 -3.23
C ARG A 9 0.48 11.05 -2.41
N THR A 10 1.60 10.51 -1.94
CA THR A 10 1.79 9.59 -0.80
C THR A 10 0.49 9.04 -0.19
N PRO A 11 0.10 7.80 -0.52
CA PRO A 11 -0.79 7.06 0.36
C PRO A 11 -0.12 6.90 1.72
N GLN A 12 -0.87 7.06 2.80
CA GLN A 12 -0.40 6.83 4.16
C GLN A 12 0.24 5.44 4.22
N SER A 13 1.56 5.46 4.43
CA SER A 13 2.49 4.34 4.65
C SER A 13 1.83 3.01 5.02
N LEU A 14 1.58 2.14 4.04
CA LEU A 14 0.96 0.83 4.28
C LEU A 14 1.95 -0.29 4.64
N ASN A 15 3.26 -0.03 4.75
CA ASN A 15 4.20 -1.04 5.24
C ASN A 15 5.54 -0.44 5.67
N ARG A 16 5.61 0.04 6.92
CA ARG A 16 6.85 0.48 7.55
C ARG A 16 7.51 -0.71 8.26
N ARG A 17 8.19 -1.58 7.52
CA ARG A 17 9.03 -2.62 8.14
C ARG A 17 10.33 -1.98 8.61
N ARG A 18 10.46 -1.73 9.92
CA ARG A 18 11.77 -1.53 10.55
C ARG A 18 12.41 -2.91 10.73
N SER A 19 13.47 -3.16 9.98
CA SER A 19 14.38 -4.26 10.30
C SER A 19 15.69 -3.66 10.75
N CYS A 20 16.02 -3.83 12.04
CA CYS A 20 17.36 -3.60 12.55
C CYS A 20 18.24 -4.68 11.93
N LEU A 21 19.04 -4.31 10.93
CA LEU A 21 20.00 -5.22 10.31
C LEU A 21 21.39 -4.80 10.78
N PRO A 22 22.28 -5.75 11.12
CA PRO A 22 23.68 -5.42 11.25
C PRO A 22 24.18 -4.78 9.94
N PRO A 23 25.10 -3.80 10.00
CA PRO A 23 25.33 -2.78 8.95
C PRO A 23 25.79 -3.29 7.57
N HIS A 24 25.80 -4.59 7.31
CA HIS A 24 26.16 -5.12 5.99
C HIS A 24 25.40 -6.39 5.58
N ARG A 25 24.07 -6.43 5.67
CA ARG A 25 23.28 -7.38 4.86
C ARG A 25 22.78 -6.72 3.58
N SER A 26 23.71 -6.38 2.68
CA SER A 26 23.39 -6.14 1.27
C SER A 26 22.96 -7.47 0.66
N ARG A 27 21.65 -7.62 0.40
CA ARG A 27 21.14 -8.69 -0.47
C ARG A 27 21.55 -8.32 -1.89
N HIS A 28 22.56 -9.00 -2.44
CA HIS A 28 22.69 -9.12 -3.89
C HIS A 28 21.56 -10.03 -4.37
N ASN A 29 20.78 -9.56 -5.35
CA ASN A 29 19.81 -10.36 -6.08
C ASN A 29 20.53 -11.55 -6.72
N GLY A 30 19.98 -12.75 -6.55
CA GLY A 30 20.44 -13.95 -7.24
C GLY A 30 20.20 -13.81 -8.74
N GLY A 31 21.29 -13.84 -9.50
CA GLY A 31 21.30 -14.04 -10.95
C GLY A 31 21.87 -15.42 -11.26
N LEU A 32 21.20 -16.07 -12.21
CA LEU A 32 21.38 -17.42 -12.75
C LEU A 32 22.85 -17.82 -13.01
N MET A 33 23.15 -19.09 -12.70
CA MET A 33 24.43 -19.76 -12.92
C MET A 33 24.73 -19.89 -14.43
N THR A 34 25.86 -19.36 -14.90
CA THR A 34 26.52 -19.84 -16.12
C THR A 34 27.88 -20.39 -15.74
N ALA A 35 28.03 -21.70 -15.96
CA ALA A 35 29.26 -22.42 -15.74
C ALA A 35 30.21 -22.17 -16.92
N THR A 36 31.36 -21.55 -16.65
CA THR A 36 32.51 -21.59 -17.57
C THR A 36 33.78 -21.86 -16.75
N GLN A 37 34.54 -22.84 -17.23
CA GLN A 37 35.70 -23.45 -16.58
C GLN A 37 36.83 -22.44 -16.34
N GLY A 38 37.44 -22.49 -15.16
CA GLY A 38 38.65 -21.75 -14.83
C GLY A 38 38.80 -21.47 -13.34
N GLY A 39 39.43 -22.40 -12.60
CA GLY A 39 40.12 -22.22 -11.31
C GLY A 39 39.78 -21.09 -10.32
N ALA A 40 38.52 -20.68 -10.16
CA ALA A 40 38.16 -19.61 -9.24
C ALA A 40 38.01 -20.15 -7.81
N LYS A 41 38.99 -19.82 -6.94
CA LYS A 41 38.89 -20.04 -5.49
C LYS A 41 37.59 -19.37 -4.98
N PRO A 42 36.85 -19.99 -4.04
CA PRO A 42 35.63 -19.40 -3.51
C PRO A 42 35.96 -18.01 -2.94
N VAL A 43 35.32 -16.97 -3.50
CA VAL A 43 35.48 -15.59 -3.03
C VAL A 43 34.99 -15.53 -1.58
N ARG A 44 35.94 -15.61 -0.66
CA ARG A 44 35.66 -15.56 0.77
C ARG A 44 35.23 -14.13 1.10
N ARG A 45 34.03 -13.99 1.65
CA ARG A 45 33.52 -12.70 2.09
C ARG A 45 34.47 -12.13 3.15
N GLN A 46 34.98 -10.91 2.91
CA GLN A 46 35.87 -10.24 3.87
C GLN A 46 35.15 -10.08 5.22
N SER A 47 35.86 -10.36 6.32
CA SER A 47 35.36 -10.14 7.67
C SER A 47 35.10 -8.65 7.90
N LEU A 48 34.16 -8.34 8.79
CA LEU A 48 33.87 -6.96 9.13
C LEU A 48 35.11 -6.29 9.75
N THR A 49 35.33 -5.00 9.43
CA THR A 49 36.35 -4.16 10.09
C THR A 49 36.07 -4.08 11.58
N ALA A 50 37.11 -4.00 12.43
CA ALA A 50 36.93 -3.92 13.88
C ALA A 50 36.02 -2.72 14.26
N PRO A 51 35.08 -2.90 15.21
CA PRO A 51 34.29 -1.78 15.72
C PRO A 51 35.21 -0.77 16.42
N SER A 52 34.76 0.49 16.50
CA SER A 52 35.42 1.47 17.36
C SER A 52 35.44 0.96 18.82
N PRO A 53 36.51 1.24 19.58
CA PRO A 53 36.57 0.88 20.98
C PRO A 53 35.42 1.53 21.75
N ASN A 54 34.77 0.76 22.63
CA ASN A 54 33.70 1.26 23.47
C ASN A 54 34.27 2.19 24.54
N THR A 55 33.65 3.35 24.75
CA THR A 55 34.05 4.32 25.79
C THR A 55 33.40 4.06 27.15
N ILE A 56 32.47 3.10 27.23
CA ILE A 56 31.67 2.82 28.43
C ILE A 56 32.55 2.16 29.50
N SER A 57 32.56 2.73 30.71
CA SER A 57 33.29 2.16 31.84
C SER A 57 32.50 1.03 32.53
N TRP A 58 33.20 0.24 33.34
CA TRP A 58 32.58 -0.88 34.07
C TRP A 58 31.56 -0.39 35.10
N GLU A 59 31.86 0.73 35.73
CA GLU A 59 31.02 1.42 36.71
C GLU A 59 29.76 1.98 36.06
N GLU A 60 29.89 2.60 34.88
CA GLU A 60 28.78 3.12 34.09
C GLU A 60 27.82 2.00 33.64
N TYR A 61 28.34 0.81 33.33
CA TYR A 61 27.52 -0.35 32.98
C TYR A 61 26.71 -0.90 34.17
N ILE A 62 27.33 -1.03 35.36
CA ILE A 62 26.68 -1.62 36.55
C ILE A 62 25.67 -0.68 37.18
N THR A 63 25.92 0.62 37.10
CA THR A 63 25.03 1.65 37.65
C THR A 63 23.84 1.97 36.74
N ALA A 64 23.78 1.39 35.54
CA ALA A 64 22.71 1.62 34.58
C ALA A 64 21.35 1.12 35.10
N GLU A 65 20.30 1.94 34.88
CA GLU A 65 18.92 1.57 35.22
C GLU A 65 18.45 0.31 34.48
N THR A 66 17.66 -0.52 35.16
CA THR A 66 17.08 -1.74 34.59
C THR A 66 16.28 -1.41 33.32
N GLY A 67 16.76 -1.90 32.18
CA GLY A 67 16.16 -1.65 30.85
C GLY A 67 16.83 -0.56 30.01
N LYS A 68 17.86 0.12 30.53
CA LYS A 68 18.66 1.13 29.81
C LYS A 68 20.16 0.82 29.84
N ALA A 69 20.53 -0.46 29.79
CA ALA A 69 21.94 -0.84 29.76
C ALA A 69 22.64 -0.21 28.54
N PRO A 70 23.82 0.43 28.73
CA PRO A 70 24.52 1.08 27.64
C PRO A 70 24.94 0.06 26.57
N HIS A 71 24.86 0.46 25.30
CA HIS A 71 25.03 -0.44 24.17
C HIS A 71 26.52 -0.72 23.90
N LEU A 72 26.98 -1.93 24.20
CA LEU A 72 28.39 -2.35 24.10
C LEU A 72 28.82 -2.86 22.70
N GLY A 73 27.94 -2.80 21.70
CA GLY A 73 28.21 -3.26 20.33
C GLY A 73 28.22 -2.12 19.31
N ARG A 74 28.30 -2.46 18.01
CA ARG A 74 28.11 -1.48 16.92
C ARG A 74 26.70 -0.91 16.94
N GLU A 75 26.58 0.40 16.75
CA GLU A 75 25.29 1.07 16.64
C GLU A 75 24.35 0.36 15.65
N LEU A 76 23.11 0.12 16.09
CA LEU A 76 22.10 -0.56 15.28
C LEU A 76 21.67 0.35 14.13
N VAL A 77 22.18 0.09 12.93
CA VAL A 77 21.75 0.81 11.73
C VAL A 77 20.35 0.34 11.34
N CYS A 78 19.34 1.14 11.69
CA CYS A 78 17.98 0.93 11.27
C CYS A 78 17.84 1.24 9.77
N LYS A 79 17.85 0.20 8.93
CA LYS A 79 17.55 0.39 7.50
C LYS A 79 16.04 0.59 7.33
N GLU A 80 15.62 1.82 7.11
CA GLU A 80 14.25 2.12 6.70
C GLU A 80 14.09 1.86 5.20
N SER A 81 13.23 0.92 4.82
CA SER A 81 12.84 0.72 3.42
C SER A 81 11.44 1.27 3.20
N LYS A 82 11.34 2.38 2.47
CA LYS A 82 10.07 2.94 1.99
C LYS A 82 9.86 2.51 0.55
N LYS A 83 8.76 1.83 0.27
CA LYS A 83 8.27 1.61 -1.10
C LYS A 83 7.07 2.53 -1.32
N ASN A 84 7.15 3.35 -2.37
CA ASN A 84 6.05 4.22 -2.76
C ASN A 84 5.12 3.43 -3.68
N PHE A 85 3.84 3.38 -3.32
CA PHE A 85 2.81 2.80 -4.16
C PHE A 85 2.16 3.91 -4.99
N LYS A 86 2.12 3.72 -6.31
CA LYS A 86 1.58 4.70 -7.26
C LYS A 86 0.18 4.24 -7.68
N ALA A 87 -0.84 4.98 -7.27
CA ALA A 87 -2.18 4.82 -7.81
C ALA A 87 -2.33 5.67 -9.08
N THR A 88 -3.07 5.16 -10.07
CA THR A 88 -3.34 5.87 -11.32
C THR A 88 -4.84 6.06 -11.49
N VAL A 89 -5.25 7.25 -11.93
CA VAL A 89 -6.65 7.54 -12.27
C VAL A 89 -6.74 8.09 -13.68
N ALA A 90 -7.66 7.57 -14.48
CA ALA A 90 -8.02 8.13 -15.77
C ALA A 90 -9.31 8.94 -15.62
N MET A 91 -9.24 10.21 -16.02
CA MET A 91 -10.33 11.18 -15.91
C MET A 91 -10.88 11.52 -17.29
N SER A 92 -12.18 11.78 -17.37
CA SER A 92 -12.86 12.31 -18.55
C SER A 92 -13.62 13.58 -18.20
N GLN A 93 -13.38 14.68 -18.92
CA GLN A 93 -14.13 15.93 -18.72
C GLN A 93 -15.53 15.85 -19.35
N ASP A 94 -15.65 15.12 -20.46
CA ASP A 94 -16.88 15.02 -21.26
C ASP A 94 -17.72 13.79 -20.86
N PHE A 95 -17.74 13.44 -19.56
CA PHE A 95 -18.51 12.29 -19.09
C PHE A 95 -19.90 12.75 -18.61
N PRO A 96 -20.99 12.04 -18.96
CA PRO A 96 -22.36 12.47 -18.64
C PRO A 96 -22.72 12.35 -17.15
N LEU A 97 -21.93 11.63 -16.34
CA LEU A 97 -22.13 11.54 -14.90
C LEU A 97 -21.21 12.48 -14.13
N SER A 98 -21.75 13.04 -13.05
CA SER A 98 -20.99 13.82 -12.08
C SER A 98 -20.31 12.91 -11.05
N ILE A 99 -19.27 13.42 -10.41
CA ILE A 99 -18.60 12.77 -9.28
C ILE A 99 -19.59 12.57 -8.11
N GLU A 100 -20.54 13.48 -7.91
CA GLU A 100 -21.52 13.41 -6.82
C GLU A 100 -22.44 12.18 -6.96
N SER A 101 -22.93 11.91 -8.17
CA SER A 101 -23.74 10.71 -8.43
C SER A 101 -22.96 9.42 -8.16
N LEU A 102 -21.66 9.40 -8.47
CA LEU A 102 -20.80 8.26 -8.15
C LEU A 102 -20.67 8.06 -6.63
N LEU A 103 -20.51 9.13 -5.86
CA LEU A 103 -20.42 9.04 -4.40
C LEU A 103 -21.70 8.47 -3.80
N ASN A 104 -22.87 8.91 -4.27
CA ASN A 104 -24.16 8.38 -3.79
C ASN A 104 -24.30 6.87 -4.06
N VAL A 105 -23.87 6.40 -5.23
CA VAL A 105 -23.88 4.97 -5.56
C VAL A 105 -22.91 4.18 -4.66
N LEU A 106 -21.70 4.72 -4.45
CA LEU A 106 -20.69 4.09 -3.60
C LEU A 106 -21.12 4.03 -2.13
N GLU A 107 -21.94 4.97 -1.66
CA GLU A 107 -22.48 4.98 -0.30
C GLU A 107 -23.38 3.77 -0.02
N ILE A 108 -24.16 3.37 -1.02
CA ILE A 108 -25.09 2.22 -0.93
C ILE A 108 -24.32 0.89 -1.06
N ILE A 109 -23.26 0.86 -1.88
CA ILE A 109 -22.52 -0.38 -2.18
C ILE A 109 -21.41 -0.65 -1.15
N ALA A 110 -20.81 0.39 -0.56
CA ALA A 110 -19.67 0.24 0.33
C ALA A 110 -20.08 0.24 1.81
N PRO A 111 -19.49 -0.62 2.67
CA PRO A 111 -19.69 -0.55 4.11
C PRO A 111 -19.22 0.81 4.68
N PHE A 112 -20.05 1.40 5.55
CA PHE A 112 -19.92 2.77 6.06
C PHE A 112 -18.53 3.13 6.63
N LYS A 113 -17.78 2.17 7.19
CA LYS A 113 -16.50 2.38 7.87
C LYS A 113 -15.40 3.04 7.01
N HIS A 114 -15.46 2.93 5.69
CA HIS A 114 -14.43 3.48 4.79
C HIS A 114 -14.96 4.51 3.78
N PHE A 115 -16.27 4.75 3.74
CA PHE A 115 -16.89 5.65 2.78
C PHE A 115 -16.40 7.10 2.94
N ASN A 116 -16.30 7.61 4.17
CA ASN A 116 -15.83 8.99 4.42
C ASN A 116 -14.42 9.24 3.87
N LYS A 117 -13.52 8.25 3.99
CA LYS A 117 -12.15 8.35 3.43
C LYS A 117 -12.16 8.30 1.90
N LEU A 118 -13.05 7.51 1.31
CA LEU A 118 -13.22 7.43 -0.14
C LEU A 118 -13.78 8.75 -0.69
N ARG A 119 -14.80 9.32 -0.03
CA ARG A 119 -15.36 10.63 -0.37
C ARG A 119 -14.31 11.73 -0.31
N GLU A 120 -13.55 11.80 0.79
CA GLU A 120 -12.46 12.76 0.94
C GLU A 120 -11.40 12.57 -0.15
N PHE A 121 -11.03 11.32 -0.47
CA PHE A 121 -10.08 11.02 -1.55
C PHE A 121 -10.56 11.51 -2.91
N VAL A 122 -11.82 11.23 -3.24
CA VAL A 122 -12.44 11.62 -4.51
C VAL A 122 -12.53 13.16 -4.63
N GLN A 123 -12.92 13.84 -3.56
CA GLN A 123 -13.13 15.30 -3.58
C GLN A 123 -11.82 16.10 -3.49
N MET A 124 -10.84 15.67 -2.67
CA MET A 124 -9.66 16.47 -2.35
C MET A 124 -8.45 16.19 -3.24
N LYS A 125 -8.46 15.08 -3.99
CA LYS A 125 -7.29 14.62 -4.75
C LYS A 125 -7.54 14.49 -6.24
N LEU A 126 -8.77 14.35 -6.70
CA LEU A 126 -8.99 14.13 -8.12
C LEU A 126 -8.83 15.42 -8.94
N PRO A 127 -8.26 15.34 -10.15
CA PRO A 127 -8.35 16.44 -11.12
C PRO A 127 -9.81 16.70 -11.53
N PRO A 128 -10.11 17.80 -12.23
CA PRO A 128 -11.45 18.02 -12.78
C PRO A 128 -11.84 16.90 -13.77
N GLY A 129 -13.11 16.48 -13.72
CA GLY A 129 -13.70 15.45 -14.59
C GLY A 129 -14.21 14.22 -13.82
N PHE A 130 -14.72 13.22 -14.53
CA PHE A 130 -15.21 11.96 -13.96
C PHE A 130 -14.14 10.85 -14.03
N PRO A 131 -13.94 10.05 -12.97
CA PRO A 131 -12.95 8.97 -12.97
C PRO A 131 -13.47 7.73 -13.72
N VAL A 132 -13.06 7.53 -14.97
CA VAL A 132 -13.47 6.38 -15.79
C VAL A 132 -12.67 5.10 -15.49
N LYS A 133 -11.49 5.23 -14.87
CA LYS A 133 -10.66 4.10 -14.42
C LYS A 133 -9.82 4.46 -13.20
N LEU A 134 -9.76 3.58 -12.20
CA LEU A 134 -8.89 3.67 -11.04
C LEU A 134 -8.05 2.39 -10.92
N ASP A 135 -6.73 2.54 -10.85
CA ASP A 135 -5.79 1.45 -10.55
C ASP A 135 -5.16 1.70 -9.16
N ILE A 136 -5.56 0.90 -8.17
CA ILE A 136 -5.15 1.06 -6.77
C ILE A 136 -4.34 -0.17 -6.34
N PRO A 137 -3.04 -0.03 -6.03
CA PRO A 137 -2.25 -1.12 -5.48
C PRO A 137 -2.73 -1.49 -4.07
N VAL A 138 -3.19 -2.73 -3.91
CA VAL A 138 -3.64 -3.30 -2.62
C VAL A 138 -2.47 -3.98 -1.91
N PHE A 139 -1.60 -4.64 -2.68
CA PHE A 139 -0.37 -5.26 -2.20
C PHE A 139 0.79 -4.92 -3.15
N PRO A 140 2.06 -5.18 -2.75
CA PRO A 140 3.21 -4.87 -3.60
C PRO A 140 3.20 -5.49 -5.00
N THR A 141 2.37 -6.52 -5.21
CA THR A 141 2.25 -7.26 -6.46
C THR A 141 0.80 -7.33 -6.96
N ILE A 142 -0.17 -6.79 -6.21
CA ILE A 142 -1.60 -6.89 -6.54
C ILE A 142 -2.20 -5.49 -6.64
N THR A 143 -2.77 -5.21 -7.80
CA THR A 143 -3.49 -3.96 -8.09
C THR A 143 -4.96 -4.29 -8.27
N ALA A 144 -5.83 -3.57 -7.55
CA ALA A 144 -7.26 -3.57 -7.81
C ALA A 144 -7.56 -2.51 -8.87
N THR A 145 -8.33 -2.89 -9.87
CA THR A 145 -8.74 -2.01 -10.97
C THR A 145 -10.25 -1.85 -10.95
N VAL A 146 -10.72 -0.61 -10.92
CA VAL A 146 -12.13 -0.24 -11.07
C VAL A 146 -12.28 0.50 -12.39
N THR A 147 -13.14 0.04 -13.28
CA THR A 147 -13.38 0.65 -14.60
C THR A 147 -14.86 0.84 -14.86
N PHE A 148 -15.20 1.98 -15.46
CA PHE A 148 -16.51 2.25 -16.02
C PHE A 148 -16.46 1.89 -17.51
N GLN A 149 -16.77 0.63 -17.81
CA GLN A 149 -16.62 0.08 -19.16
C GLN A 149 -17.77 0.48 -20.08
N GLU A 150 -18.99 0.40 -19.56
CA GLU A 150 -20.19 0.70 -20.32
C GLU A 150 -21.13 1.54 -19.46
N PHE A 151 -21.58 2.66 -20.02
CA PHE A 151 -22.57 3.53 -19.42
C PHE A 151 -23.77 3.63 -20.36
N ARG A 152 -24.95 3.32 -19.84
CA ARG A 152 -26.23 3.47 -20.55
C ARG A 152 -27.16 4.34 -19.72
N TYR A 153 -27.67 5.38 -20.35
CA TYR A 153 -28.73 6.21 -19.79
C TYR A 153 -30.05 5.68 -20.35
N ASP A 154 -30.82 4.98 -19.52
CA ASP A 154 -32.09 4.36 -19.90
C ASP A 154 -33.15 4.57 -18.82
N GLN A 155 -34.42 4.52 -19.22
CA GLN A 155 -35.54 4.55 -18.28
C GLN A 155 -35.89 3.12 -17.91
N PHE A 156 -35.64 2.77 -16.66
CA PHE A 156 -35.99 1.45 -16.12
C PHE A 156 -37.45 1.44 -15.64
N HIS A 157 -38.16 0.36 -15.93
CA HIS A 157 -39.53 0.16 -15.46
C HIS A 157 -39.53 -0.23 -13.97
N ASP A 158 -40.40 0.35 -13.15
CA ASP A 158 -40.45 0.14 -11.69
C ASP A 158 -40.52 -1.33 -11.27
N SER A 159 -41.08 -2.19 -12.14
CA SER A 159 -41.16 -3.64 -11.87
C SER A 159 -39.80 -4.31 -11.67
N ILE A 160 -38.70 -3.77 -12.21
CA ILE A 160 -37.36 -4.38 -12.02
C ILE A 160 -36.82 -4.18 -10.60
N PHE A 161 -37.38 -3.22 -9.86
CA PHE A 161 -37.01 -2.92 -8.48
C PHE A 161 -37.94 -3.59 -7.46
N THR A 162 -38.83 -4.46 -7.91
CA THR A 162 -39.77 -5.18 -7.03
C THR A 162 -39.07 -6.39 -6.42
N ILE A 163 -39.13 -6.51 -5.09
CA ILE A 163 -38.61 -7.68 -4.37
C ILE A 163 -39.45 -8.91 -4.74
N PRO A 164 -38.85 -10.01 -5.22
CA PRO A 164 -39.58 -11.24 -5.51
C PRO A 164 -40.34 -11.78 -4.29
N ASN A 165 -41.54 -12.32 -4.50
CA ASN A 165 -42.40 -12.81 -3.41
C ASN A 165 -41.80 -14.01 -2.64
N ASP A 166 -40.83 -14.70 -3.23
CA ASP A 166 -40.08 -15.81 -2.65
C ASP A 166 -38.80 -15.38 -1.91
N TYR A 167 -38.48 -14.07 -1.89
CA TYR A 167 -37.37 -13.54 -1.12
C TYR A 167 -37.57 -13.75 0.38
N LYS A 168 -36.62 -14.42 1.02
CA LYS A 168 -36.55 -14.55 2.48
C LYS A 168 -35.29 -13.87 2.98
N GLU A 169 -35.47 -12.83 3.76
CA GLU A 169 -34.38 -12.14 4.44
C GLU A 169 -33.81 -13.07 5.53
N ASP A 170 -32.50 -13.29 5.52
CA ASP A 170 -31.80 -14.09 6.53
C ASP A 170 -31.25 -13.15 7.61
N PRO A 171 -31.80 -13.18 8.85
CA PRO A 171 -31.37 -12.30 9.93
C PRO A 171 -29.90 -12.49 10.35
N SER A 172 -29.28 -13.60 9.96
CA SER A 172 -27.88 -13.92 10.29
C SER A 172 -26.87 -13.51 9.22
N ARG A 173 -27.35 -13.03 8.05
CA ARG A 173 -26.50 -12.78 6.88
C ARG A 173 -25.70 -11.49 6.97
N PHE A 174 -26.16 -10.52 7.76
CA PHE A 174 -25.49 -9.24 7.99
C PHE A 174 -25.56 -8.81 9.47
N PRO A 175 -24.81 -9.46 10.37
CA PRO A 175 -24.84 -9.14 11.80
C PRO A 175 -24.21 -7.77 12.15
N ASP A 176 -23.48 -7.16 11.21
CA ASP A 176 -22.67 -5.94 11.43
C ASP A 176 -23.06 -4.75 10.53
N LEU A 177 -24.25 -4.75 9.91
CA LEU A 177 -24.81 -3.54 9.28
C LEU A 177 -25.53 -2.66 10.30
#